data_AF-A0A0F9LFD0-F1
#
_entry.id   AF-A0A0F9LFD0-F1
#
_cell.length_a   1.000
_cell.length_b   1.000
_cell.length_c   1.000
_cell.angle_alpha   90.00
_cell.angle_beta   90.00
_cell.angle_gamma   90.00
#
_symmetry.space_group_name_H-M   'P 1'
#
loop_
_entity.id
_entity.type
_entity.pdbx_description
1 polymer ?
#
loop_
_entity_poly.entity_id
_entity_poly.type
_entity_poly.pdbx_seq_one_letter_code
_entity_poly.pdbx_strand_id
1 'polypeptide(L)'
;MSEKPTTAIVKVEPESDAVVKVLYSEGLKQQEYARALVIGSDADIQKATEFLGIIKRHKDSMELERTSYTKPMNDYLRVFNATFKQLAGPNLDADAIVRQKILAYQAVVRAEIAEQERINEAKAQIARDEMALKGELSEPIGLVEVSPEWRS
;
A
#
# COMPACT_ATOMS: atom_id res chain seq x y z
N MET A 1 18.17 27.33 -13.32
CA MET A 1 19.45 26.67 -13.05
C MET A 1 19.21 25.18 -13.11
N SER A 2 19.90 24.44 -13.97
CA SER A 2 19.76 22.97 -14.01
C SER A 2 20.53 22.40 -12.83
N GLU A 3 19.82 22.07 -11.74
CA GLU A 3 20.43 21.35 -10.63
C GLU A 3 20.87 19.97 -11.13
N LYS A 4 22.15 19.66 -10.94
CA LYS A 4 22.69 18.34 -11.26
C LYS A 4 22.11 17.33 -10.26
N PRO A 5 21.71 16.14 -10.70
CA PRO A 5 21.21 15.12 -9.79
C PRO A 5 22.30 14.73 -8.78
N THR A 6 21.91 14.64 -7.50
CA THR A 6 22.78 14.08 -6.45
C THR A 6 22.98 12.60 -6.71
N THR A 7 24.23 12.16 -6.85
CA THR A 7 24.58 10.76 -7.10
C THR A 7 25.13 10.08 -5.84
N ALA A 8 24.71 8.85 -5.58
CA ALA A 8 25.27 7.98 -4.55
C ALA A 8 25.99 6.80 -5.20
N ILE A 9 27.12 6.37 -4.61
CA ILE A 9 27.84 5.17 -5.02
C ILE A 9 27.43 4.04 -4.07
N VAL A 10 26.96 2.93 -4.63
CA VAL A 10 26.53 1.73 -3.87
C VAL A 10 27.19 0.48 -4.44
N LYS A 11 27.53 -0.47 -3.56
CA LYS A 11 27.97 -1.81 -3.97
C LYS A 11 26.76 -2.60 -4.48
N VAL A 12 26.86 -3.21 -5.66
CA VAL A 12 25.73 -3.94 -6.28
C VAL A 12 26.07 -5.35 -6.75
N GLU A 13 27.34 -5.72 -6.81
CA GLU A 13 27.78 -7.00 -7.37
C GLU A 13 28.55 -7.82 -6.32
N PRO A 14 27.85 -8.55 -5.44
CA PRO A 14 28.52 -9.35 -4.41
C PRO A 14 29.30 -10.53 -4.99
N GLU A 15 28.95 -11.00 -6.19
CA GLU A 15 29.61 -12.14 -6.84
C GLU A 15 31.03 -11.83 -7.33
N SER A 16 31.35 -10.55 -7.59
CA SER A 16 32.69 -10.13 -8.03
C SER A 16 33.59 -9.70 -6.87
N ASP A 17 33.01 -9.42 -5.69
CA ASP A 17 33.71 -8.96 -4.49
C ASP A 17 34.69 -10.02 -3.96
N ALA A 18 35.95 -9.62 -3.81
CA ALA A 18 37.01 -10.50 -3.35
C ALA A 18 36.77 -11.04 -1.93
N VAL A 19 36.21 -10.22 -1.02
CA VAL A 19 35.92 -10.63 0.36
C VAL A 19 34.84 -11.69 0.38
N VAL A 20 33.76 -11.49 -0.39
CA VAL A 20 32.65 -12.45 -0.51
C VAL A 20 33.15 -13.78 -1.10
N LYS A 21 33.99 -13.74 -2.15
CA LYS A 21 34.61 -14.95 -2.73
C LYS A 21 35.47 -15.70 -1.72
N VAL A 22 36.28 -14.99 -0.94
CA VAL A 22 37.09 -15.61 0.12
C VAL A 22 36.20 -16.30 1.14
N LEU A 23 35.19 -15.60 1.67
CA LEU A 23 34.25 -16.17 2.64
C LEU A 23 33.51 -17.39 2.09
N TYR A 24 33.10 -17.36 0.81
CA TYR A 24 32.48 -18.50 0.15
C TYR A 24 33.45 -19.69 0.07
N SER A 25 34.69 -19.46 -0.37
CA SER A 25 35.70 -20.53 -0.47
C SER A 25 36.04 -21.15 0.89
N GLU A 26 36.11 -20.36 1.96
CA GLU A 26 36.29 -20.85 3.32
C GLU A 26 35.07 -21.64 3.81
N GLY A 27 33.86 -21.20 3.45
CA GLY A 27 32.63 -21.96 3.72
C GLY A 27 32.63 -23.34 3.07
N LEU A 28 33.15 -23.47 1.84
CA LEU A 28 33.29 -24.76 1.17
C LEU A 28 34.26 -25.69 1.92
N LYS A 29 35.44 -25.18 2.32
CA LYS A 29 36.40 -25.95 3.12
C LYS A 29 35.80 -26.42 4.45
N GLN A 30 35.05 -25.54 5.10
CA GLN A 30 34.35 -25.88 6.35
C GLN A 30 33.29 -26.95 6.14
N GLN A 31 32.54 -26.87 5.03
CA GLN A 31 31.55 -27.88 4.68
C GLN A 31 32.19 -29.24 4.43
N GLU A 32 33.31 -29.29 3.71
CA GLU A 32 34.06 -30.52 3.46
C GLU A 32 34.58 -31.11 4.78
N TYR A 33 35.20 -30.30 5.63
CA TYR A 33 35.65 -30.75 6.95
C TYR A 33 34.50 -31.30 7.80
N ALA A 34 33.36 -30.59 7.84
CA ALA A 34 32.19 -31.02 8.59
C ALA A 34 31.63 -32.36 8.08
N ARG A 35 31.67 -32.62 6.77
CA ARG A 35 31.25 -33.90 6.17
C ARG A 35 32.17 -35.05 6.55
N ALA A 36 33.47 -34.79 6.71
CA ALA A 36 34.46 -35.80 7.07
C ALA A 36 34.61 -36.02 8.59
N LEU A 37 34.05 -35.13 9.41
CA LEU A 37 34.19 -35.17 10.86
C LEU A 37 33.50 -36.40 11.46
N VAL A 38 34.27 -37.19 12.22
CA VAL A 38 33.79 -38.31 13.03
C VAL A 38 34.11 -38.03 14.48
N ILE A 39 33.12 -38.14 15.37
CA ILE A 39 33.29 -37.94 16.81
C ILE A 39 33.32 -39.32 17.47
N GLY A 40 34.50 -39.73 17.95
CA GLY A 40 34.69 -41.02 18.64
C GLY A 40 35.08 -40.88 20.10
N SER A 41 35.38 -39.67 20.57
CA SER A 41 35.89 -39.40 21.91
C SER A 41 35.50 -38.01 22.42
N ASP A 42 35.63 -37.79 23.73
CA ASP A 42 35.39 -36.48 24.36
C ASP A 42 36.35 -35.40 23.83
N ALA A 43 37.58 -35.77 23.47
CA ALA A 43 38.53 -34.84 22.85
C ALA A 43 38.05 -34.36 21.48
N ASP A 44 37.34 -35.21 20.72
CA ASP A 44 36.76 -34.84 19.44
C ASP A 44 35.58 -33.87 19.61
N ILE A 45 34.82 -34.00 20.71
CA ILE A 45 33.74 -33.06 21.06
C ILE A 45 34.32 -31.65 21.28
N GLN A 46 35.44 -31.54 21.99
CA GLN A 46 36.08 -30.24 22.21
C GLN A 46 36.52 -29.61 20.88
N LYS A 47 37.20 -30.36 20.01
CA LYS A 47 37.61 -29.88 18.67
C LYS A 47 36.43 -29.49 17.81
N ALA A 48 35.35 -30.27 17.82
CA ALA A 48 34.12 -29.96 17.10
C ALA A 48 33.49 -28.66 17.61
N THR A 49 33.51 -28.43 18.92
CA THR A 49 32.99 -27.20 19.54
C THR A 49 33.80 -25.98 19.12
N GLU A 50 35.13 -26.07 19.11
CA GLU A 50 36.01 -25.01 18.62
C GLU A 50 35.74 -24.70 17.14
N PHE A 51 35.57 -25.75 16.32
CA PHE A 51 35.24 -25.63 14.91
C PHE A 51 33.88 -24.97 14.67
N LEU A 52 32.85 -25.27 15.47
CA LEU A 52 31.57 -24.55 15.45
C LEU A 52 31.75 -23.06 15.71
N GLY A 53 32.65 -22.68 16.62
CA GLY A 53 33.00 -21.27 16.86
C GLY A 53 33.62 -20.59 15.62
N ILE A 54 34.39 -21.31 14.82
CA ILE A 54 34.95 -20.81 13.55
C ILE A 54 33.83 -20.63 12.51
N ILE A 55 32.96 -21.64 12.33
CA ILE A 55 31.80 -21.54 11.42
C ILE A 55 30.94 -20.35 11.77
N LYS A 56 30.64 -20.16 13.07
CA LYS A 56 29.83 -19.03 13.54
C LYS A 56 30.44 -17.69 13.11
N ARG A 57 31.75 -17.50 13.32
CA ARG A 57 32.44 -16.27 12.93
C ARG A 57 32.36 -16.01 11.43
N HIS A 58 32.56 -17.02 10.58
CA HIS A 58 32.42 -16.85 9.14
C HIS A 58 30.97 -16.55 8.72
N LYS A 59 29.98 -17.16 9.36
CA LYS A 59 28.56 -16.82 9.14
C LYS A 59 28.29 -15.35 9.48
N ASP A 60 28.79 -14.88 10.63
CA ASP A 60 28.62 -13.49 11.05
C ASP A 60 29.31 -12.53 10.07
N SER A 61 30.50 -12.87 9.56
CA SER A 61 31.19 -12.08 8.52
C SER A 61 30.44 -12.04 7.19
N MET A 62 29.87 -13.16 6.74
CA MET A 62 29.05 -13.19 5.52
C MET A 62 27.80 -12.31 5.67
N GLU A 63 27.17 -12.33 6.85
CA GLU A 63 25.99 -11.52 7.15
C GLU A 63 26.32 -10.02 7.24
N LEU A 64 27.50 -9.68 7.77
CA LEU A 64 28.02 -8.32 7.77
C LEU A 64 28.20 -7.79 6.35
N GLU A 65 28.82 -8.59 5.46
CA GLU A 65 28.96 -8.23 4.05
C GLU A 65 27.58 -8.05 3.41
N ARG A 66 26.66 -9.02 3.54
CA ARG A 66 25.27 -8.90 3.02
C ARG A 66 24.59 -7.60 3.48
N THR A 67 24.75 -7.23 4.75
CA THR A 67 24.19 -6.00 5.31
C THR A 67 24.84 -4.75 4.72
N SER A 68 26.14 -4.76 4.44
CA SER A 68 26.85 -3.64 3.82
C SER A 68 26.33 -3.29 2.42
N TYR A 69 25.86 -4.28 1.66
CA TYR A 69 25.23 -4.10 0.34
C TYR A 69 23.79 -3.59 0.50
N THR A 70 23.02 -4.24 1.36
CA THR A 70 21.56 -4.03 1.41
C THR A 70 21.14 -2.80 2.21
N LYS A 71 21.88 -2.43 3.25
CA LYS A 71 21.51 -1.33 4.15
C LYS A 71 21.44 0.02 3.42
N PRO A 72 22.44 0.47 2.64
CA PRO A 72 22.35 1.74 1.93
C PRO A 72 21.15 1.78 0.97
N MET A 73 20.92 0.68 0.23
CA MET A 73 19.79 0.59 -0.70
C MET A 73 18.44 0.73 0.01
N ASN A 74 18.28 0.02 1.13
CA ASN A 74 17.06 0.08 1.93
C ASN A 74 16.84 1.46 2.55
N ASP A 75 17.92 2.12 2.98
CA ASP A 75 17.85 3.47 3.54
C ASP A 75 17.45 4.49 2.46
N TYR A 76 18.04 4.43 1.26
CA TYR A 76 17.63 5.29 0.15
C TYR A 76 16.19 5.03 -0.29
N LEU A 77 15.78 3.76 -0.41
CA LEU A 77 14.42 3.39 -0.77
C LEU A 77 13.41 3.96 0.25
N ARG A 78 13.73 3.91 1.54
CA ARG A 78 12.89 4.50 2.60
C ARG A 78 12.74 6.00 2.42
N VAL A 79 13.85 6.71 2.17
CA VAL A 79 13.84 8.16 1.94
C VAL A 79 13.01 8.49 0.71
N PHE A 80 13.25 7.82 -0.42
CA PHE A 80 12.49 8.04 -1.65
C PHE A 80 10.99 7.85 -1.43
N ASN A 81 10.58 6.73 -0.83
CA ASN A 81 9.16 6.46 -0.57
C ASN A 81 8.54 7.51 0.34
N ALA A 82 9.24 7.95 1.39
CA ALA A 82 8.77 9.00 2.28
C ALA A 82 8.60 10.33 1.54
N THR A 83 9.59 10.72 0.73
CA THR A 83 9.54 11.95 -0.06
C THR A 83 8.42 11.91 -1.08
N PHE A 84 8.27 10.84 -1.86
CA PHE A 84 7.18 10.73 -2.83
C PHE A 84 5.80 10.72 -2.17
N LYS A 85 5.65 10.08 -1.00
CA LYS A 85 4.41 10.15 -0.22
C LYS A 85 4.08 11.59 0.18
N GLN A 86 5.08 12.35 0.65
CA GLN A 86 4.90 13.75 1.01
C GLN A 86 4.54 14.61 -0.21
N LEU A 87 5.24 14.42 -1.33
CA LEU A 87 5.01 15.16 -2.57
C LEU A 87 3.65 14.82 -3.20
N ALA A 88 3.17 13.59 -3.06
CA ALA A 88 1.86 13.17 -3.53
C ALA A 88 0.70 13.64 -2.64
N GLY A 89 0.99 14.07 -1.39
CA GLY A 89 -0.01 14.49 -0.40
C GLY A 89 -1.06 15.46 -0.94
N PRO A 90 -0.67 16.61 -1.54
CA PRO A 90 -1.63 17.57 -2.07
C PRO A 90 -2.57 17.00 -3.14
N ASN A 91 -2.09 16.06 -3.97
CA ASN A 91 -2.92 15.43 -4.99
C ASN A 91 -3.91 14.45 -4.36
N LEU A 92 -3.49 13.71 -3.33
CA LEU A 92 -4.37 12.82 -2.56
C LEU A 92 -5.45 13.62 -1.83
N ASP A 93 -5.07 14.74 -1.22
CA ASP A 93 -6.01 15.66 -0.55
C ASP A 93 -6.99 16.26 -1.55
N ALA A 94 -6.53 16.68 -2.73
CA ALA A 94 -7.38 17.19 -3.79
C ALA A 94 -8.39 16.14 -4.29
N ASP A 95 -7.96 14.90 -4.54
CA ASP A 95 -8.86 13.80 -4.91
C ASP A 95 -9.91 13.56 -3.82
N ALA A 96 -9.51 13.52 -2.54
CA ALA A 96 -10.43 13.35 -1.42
C ALA A 96 -11.47 14.48 -1.34
N ILE A 97 -11.04 15.74 -1.48
CA ILE A 97 -11.93 16.91 -1.46
C ILE A 97 -12.93 16.86 -2.62
N VAL A 98 -12.48 16.51 -3.83
CA VAL A 98 -13.36 16.43 -5.00
C VAL A 98 -14.38 15.31 -4.81
N ARG A 99 -13.97 14.12 -4.35
CA ARG A 99 -14.89 13.02 -4.03
C ARG A 99 -15.93 13.44 -2.99
N GLN A 100 -15.51 14.13 -1.93
CA GLN A 100 -16.42 14.62 -0.91
C GLN A 100 -17.45 15.61 -1.48
N LYS A 101 -17.03 16.53 -2.36
CA LYS A 101 -17.94 17.48 -3.01
C LYS A 101 -18.96 16.78 -3.92
N ILE A 102 -18.52 15.77 -4.69
CA ILE A 102 -19.42 14.96 -5.53
C ILE A 102 -20.48 14.27 -4.66
N LEU A 103 -20.06 13.62 -3.57
CA LEU A 103 -20.99 12.94 -2.65
C LEU A 103 -21.97 13.92 -1.99
N ALA A 104 -21.50 15.11 -1.59
CA ALA A 104 -22.36 16.14 -1.01
C ALA A 104 -23.43 16.62 -2.01
N TYR A 105 -23.03 16.87 -3.27
CA TYR A 105 -23.97 17.23 -4.32
C TYR A 105 -25.00 16.14 -4.61
N GLN A 106 -24.56 14.88 -4.72
CA GLN A 106 -25.47 13.73 -4.87
C GLN A 106 -26.45 13.57 -3.71
N ALA A 107 -26.08 13.99 -2.50
CA ALA A 107 -26.99 13.99 -1.36
C ALA A 107 -28.09 15.06 -1.50
N VAL A 108 -27.72 16.27 -1.93
CA VAL A 108 -28.67 17.38 -2.20
C VAL A 108 -29.66 16.98 -3.29
N VAL A 109 -29.17 16.49 -4.44
CA VAL A 109 -30.02 16.06 -5.55
C VAL A 109 -31.00 14.98 -5.12
N ARG A 110 -30.55 13.98 -4.34
CA ARG A 110 -31.45 12.95 -3.80
C ARG A 110 -32.50 13.50 -2.85
N ALA A 111 -32.17 14.50 -2.03
CA ALA A 111 -33.12 15.14 -1.15
C ALA A 111 -34.17 15.95 -1.93
N GLU A 112 -33.76 16.68 -2.97
CA GLU A 112 -34.67 17.41 -3.87
C GLU A 112 -35.63 16.45 -4.59
N ILE A 113 -35.13 15.33 -5.11
CA ILE A 113 -35.96 14.30 -5.74
C ILE A 113 -36.97 13.73 -4.74
N ALA A 114 -36.53 13.37 -3.52
CA ALA A 114 -37.42 12.81 -2.51
C ALA A 114 -38.50 13.81 -2.04
N GLU A 115 -38.14 15.08 -1.86
CA GLU A 115 -39.12 16.13 -1.52
C GLU A 115 -40.09 16.35 -2.67
N GLN A 116 -39.62 16.30 -3.91
CA GLN A 116 -40.48 16.47 -5.08
C GLN A 116 -41.47 15.31 -5.23
N GLU A 117 -41.02 14.08 -4.99
CA GLU A 117 -41.87 12.89 -4.93
C GLU A 117 -42.91 13.02 -3.81
N ARG A 118 -42.51 13.47 -2.61
CA ARG A 118 -43.42 13.73 -1.48
C ARG A 118 -44.50 14.77 -1.80
N ILE A 119 -44.14 15.88 -2.47
CA ILE A 119 -45.10 16.91 -2.91
C ILE A 119 -46.07 16.34 -3.94
N ASN A 120 -45.58 15.56 -4.90
CA ASN A 120 -46.41 14.94 -5.93
C ASN A 120 -47.38 13.90 -5.32
N GLU A 121 -46.94 13.10 -4.35
CA GLU A 121 -47.80 12.19 -3.59
C GLU A 121 -48.88 12.94 -2.80
N ALA A 122 -48.52 14.02 -2.10
CA ALA A 122 -49.48 14.83 -1.36
C ALA A 122 -50.53 15.48 -2.29
N LYS A 123 -50.12 16.02 -3.44
CA LYS A 123 -51.03 16.56 -4.47
C LYS A 123 -51.97 15.49 -5.01
N ALA A 124 -51.45 14.30 -5.30
CA ALA A 124 -52.24 13.18 -5.78
C ALA A 124 -53.27 12.72 -4.73
N GLN A 125 -52.91 12.72 -3.44
CA GLN A 125 -53.82 12.38 -2.35
C GLN A 125 -54.94 13.42 -2.20
N ILE A 126 -54.62 14.72 -2.21
CA ILE A 126 -55.62 15.79 -2.15
C ILE A 126 -56.60 15.69 -3.31
N ALA A 127 -56.11 15.44 -4.54
CA ALA A 127 -56.99 15.27 -5.70
C ALA A 127 -57.94 14.07 -5.56
N ARG A 128 -57.47 12.94 -4.99
CA ARG A 128 -58.31 11.78 -4.69
C ARG A 128 -59.37 12.09 -3.63
N ASP A 129 -58.99 12.79 -2.57
CA ASP A 129 -59.89 13.16 -1.49
C ASP A 129 -60.97 14.15 -1.97
N GLU A 130 -60.60 15.11 -2.84
CA GLU A 130 -61.56 16.02 -3.48
C GLU A 130 -62.55 15.28 -4.39
N MET A 131 -62.07 14.33 -5.19
CA MET A 131 -62.91 13.49 -6.05
C MET A 131 -63.92 12.69 -5.22
N ALA A 132 -63.48 12.13 -4.09
CA ALA A 132 -64.35 11.37 -3.19
C ALA A 132 -65.41 12.25 -2.51
N LEU A 133 -65.11 13.52 -2.22
CA LEU A 133 -66.00 14.42 -1.50
C LEU A 133 -67.00 15.16 -2.42
N LYS A 134 -66.58 15.56 -3.63
CA LYS A 134 -67.38 16.39 -4.56
C LYS A 134 -67.99 15.60 -5.73
N GLY A 135 -67.47 14.42 -6.07
CA GLY A 135 -68.00 13.59 -7.17
C GLY A 135 -67.67 14.07 -8.59
N GLU A 136 -66.92 15.17 -8.75
CA GLU A 136 -66.43 15.69 -10.03
C GLU A 136 -64.91 15.96 -9.94
N LEU A 137 -64.20 15.81 -11.06
CA LEU A 137 -62.76 16.07 -11.17
C LEU A 137 -62.51 17.59 -11.17
N SER A 138 -61.96 18.14 -10.08
CA SER A 138 -61.28 19.45 -10.11
C SER A 138 -60.12 19.41 -11.12
N GLU A 139 -59.79 20.57 -11.71
CA GLU A 139 -58.75 20.71 -12.75
C GLU A 139 -57.42 20.00 -12.42
N PRO A 140 -56.70 19.48 -13.44
CA PRO A 140 -55.49 18.70 -13.21
C PRO A 140 -54.42 19.54 -12.52
N ILE A 141 -54.13 19.19 -11.26
CA ILE A 141 -53.03 19.77 -10.50
C ILE A 141 -51.73 19.45 -11.24
N GLY A 142 -51.07 20.48 -11.78
CA GLY A 142 -49.77 20.33 -12.42
C GLY A 142 -48.78 19.64 -11.49
N LEU A 143 -48.39 18.42 -11.86
CA LEU A 143 -47.28 17.71 -11.25
C LEU A 143 -45.99 18.45 -11.58
N VAL A 144 -45.05 18.48 -10.63
CA VAL A 144 -43.73 19.04 -10.93
C VAL A 144 -42.90 17.93 -11.56
N GLU A 145 -42.30 18.22 -12.72
CA GLU A 145 -41.43 17.28 -13.42
C GLU A 145 -40.16 16.99 -12.60
N VAL A 146 -39.85 15.70 -12.44
CA VAL A 146 -38.58 15.23 -11.89
C VAL A 146 -37.66 14.97 -13.09
N SER A 147 -36.59 15.75 -13.24
CA SER A 147 -35.65 15.58 -14.35
C SER A 147 -35.00 14.17 -14.31
N PRO A 148 -35.09 13.36 -15.39
CA PRO A 148 -34.61 11.98 -15.41
C PRO A 148 -33.08 11.83 -15.41
N GLU A 149 -32.33 12.89 -15.71
CA GLU A 149 -30.88 12.82 -15.99
C GLU A 149 -30.00 12.43 -14.79
N TRP A 150 -30.58 12.35 -13.58
CA TRP A 150 -29.85 12.13 -12.33
C TRP A 150 -30.05 10.73 -11.71
N ARG A 151 -30.72 9.82 -12.42
CA ARG A 151 -31.04 8.45 -11.95
C ARG A 151 -30.04 7.36 -12.38
N SER A 152 -28.97 7.70 -13.11
CA SER A 152 -27.91 6.77 -13.52
C SER A 152 -26.77 6.69 -12.50
#